data_AF-A0A7J6EXL3-F1
#
_entry.id   AF-A0A7J6EXL3-F1
#
_cell.length_a   1.000
_cell.length_b   1.000
_cell.length_c   1.000
_cell.angle_alpha   90.00
_cell.angle_beta   90.00
_cell.angle_gamma   90.00
#
_symmetry.space_group_name_H-M   'P 1'
#
loop_
_entity.id
_entity.type
_entity.pdbx_description
1 polymer ?
#
loop_
_entity_poly.entity_id
_entity_poly.type
_entity_poly.pdbx_seq_one_letter_code
_entity_poly.pdbx_strand_id
1 'polypeptide(L)' 'MVDLDTLTHHELSLRKVKSGNVFGFKLGWLSHFVVRRKLRVGDEIGIY' A
#
# COMPACT_ATOMS: atom_id res chain seq x y z
N MET A 1 -6.87 4.39 -3.70
CA MET A 1 -6.14 3.78 -4.83
C MET A 1 -7.01 2.66 -5.38
N VAL A 2 -7.12 2.55 -6.71
CA VAL A 2 -7.89 1.47 -7.34
C VAL A 2 -6.97 0.27 -7.49
N ASP A 3 -7.41 -0.86 -6.98
CA ASP A 3 -6.75 -2.14 -7.18
C ASP A 3 -7.20 -2.69 -8.54
N LEU A 4 -6.33 -2.63 -9.54
CA LEU A 4 -6.67 -3.04 -10.91
C LEU A 4 -6.81 -4.56 -11.06
N ASP A 5 -6.13 -5.35 -10.23
CA ASP A 5 -6.16 -6.82 -10.30
C ASP A 5 -7.50 -7.37 -9.79
N THR A 6 -8.12 -6.68 -8.83
CA THR A 6 -9.35 -7.14 -8.18
C THR A 6 -10.55 -6.22 -8.43
N LEU A 7 -10.36 -5.11 -9.14
CA LEU A 7 -11.35 -4.05 -9.36
C LEU A 7 -11.96 -3.52 -8.05
N THR A 8 -11.21 -3.58 -6.94
CA THR A 8 -11.68 -3.08 -5.63
C THR A 8 -11.04 -1.76 -5.27
N HIS A 9 -11.79 -0.92 -4.54
CA HIS A 9 -11.28 0.36 -4.08
C HIS A 9 -10.75 0.23 -2.66
N HIS A 10 -9.51 0.67 -2.46
CA HIS A 10 -8.89 0.70 -1.14
C HIS A 10 -8.43 2.10 -0.79
N GLU A 11 -8.76 2.53 0.42
CA GLU A 11 -8.28 3.79 0.96
C GLU A 11 -6.86 3.59 1.51
N LEU A 12 -5.90 4.27 0.87
CA LEU A 12 -4.51 4.34 1.32
C LEU A 12 -4.21 5.81 1.59
N SER A 13 -3.59 6.09 2.75
CA SER A 13 -3.15 7.43 3.09
C SER A 13 -1.63 7.52 2.96
N LEU A 14 -1.14 8.30 2.01
CA LEU A 14 0.28 8.63 1.91
C LEU A 14 0.60 9.71 2.95
N ARG A 15 1.51 9.43 3.87
CA ARG A 15 1.91 10.39 4.91
C ARG A 15 3.43 10.43 5.06
N LYS A 16 3.94 11.62 5.37
CA LYS A 16 5.34 11.78 5.77
C LYS A 16 5.56 11.16 7.14
N VAL A 17 6.60 10.33 7.27
CA VAL A 17 7.02 9.77 8.55
C VAL A 17 7.77 10.85 9.33
N LYS A 18 7.60 10.91 10.66
CA LYS A 18 8.12 12.00 11.51
C LYS A 18 9.64 12.21 11.42
N SER A 19 10.41 11.19 11.02
CA SER A 19 11.86 11.28 10.89
C SER A 19 12.27 11.24 9.42
N GLY A 20 12.91 12.31 8.96
CA GLY A 20 13.50 12.42 7.62
C GLY A 20 12.53 12.70 6.48
N ASN A 21 13.02 12.51 5.26
CA ASN A 21 12.25 12.64 4.01
C ASN A 21 11.71 11.29 3.55
N VAL A 22 11.07 10.58 4.48
CA VAL A 22 10.46 9.27 4.22
C VAL A 22 8.95 9.43 4.16
N PHE A 23 8.34 8.89 3.13
CA PHE A 23 6.89 8.80 2.98
C PHE A 23 6.47 7.34 3.06
N GLY A 24 5.30 7.07 3.64
CA GLY A 24 4.77 5.72 3.73
C GLY A 24 3.26 5.70 3.58
N PHE A 25 2.74 4.60 3.05
CA PHE A 25 1.31 4.33 3.02
C PHE A 25 0.84 3.82 4.39
N LYS A 26 -0.30 4.35 4.84
CA LYS A 26 -1.00 4.00 6.09
C LYS A 26 -2.46 3.68 5.79
N LEU A 27 -3.22 3.36 6.84
CA LEU A 27 -4.59 2.84 6.80
C LEU A 27 -4.62 1.46 6.14
N GLY A 28 -5.12 1.35 4.91
CA GLY A 28 -5.36 0.07 4.27
C GLY A 28 -4.14 -0.65 3.74
N TRP A 29 -2.94 -0.09 3.88
CA TRP A 29 -1.70 -0.68 3.35
C TRP A 29 -1.47 -2.10 3.88
N LEU A 30 -1.50 -2.30 5.19
CA LEU A 30 -1.24 -3.61 5.78
C LEU A 30 -2.42 -4.57 5.55
N SER A 31 -3.63 -4.17 5.95
CA SER A 31 -4.80 -5.05 5.99
C SER A 31 -5.38 -5.36 4.61
N HIS A 32 -5.52 -4.36 3.74
CA HIS A 32 -6.21 -4.52 2.46
C HIS A 32 -5.26 -4.82 1.30
N PHE A 33 -4.00 -4.40 1.40
CA PHE A 33 -3.03 -4.59 0.32
C PHE A 33 -2.06 -5.75 0.63
N VAL A 34 -1.19 -5.61 1.64
CA VAL A 34 -0.14 -6.60 1.95
C VAL A 34 -0.71 -7.96 2.34
N VAL A 35 -1.59 -8.01 3.35
CA VAL A 35 -2.13 -9.28 3.87
C VAL A 35 -3.02 -9.97 2.83
N ARG A 36 -3.91 -9.21 2.18
CA ARG A 36 -4.85 -9.75 1.19
C ARG A 36 -4.12 -10.38 -0.01
N ARG A 37 -3.07 -9.73 -0.51
CA ARG A 37 -2.23 -10.24 -1.61
C ARG A 37 -1.16 -11.24 -1.17
N LYS A 38 -1.00 -11.46 0.14
CA LYS A 38 0.04 -12.31 0.74
C LYS A 38 1.46 -11.91 0.29
N LEU A 39 1.70 -10.60 0.18
CA LEU A 39 3.00 -10.08 -0.25
C LEU A 39 4.10 -10.49 0.71
N ARG A 40 5.27 -10.79 0.16
CA ARG A 40 6.49 -11.18 0.86
C ARG A 40 7.61 -10.20 0.58
N VAL A 41 8.65 -10.28 1.40
CA VAL A 41 9.88 -9.53 1.16
C VAL A 41 10.47 -9.99 -0.18
N GLY A 42 10.71 -9.03 -1.06
CA GLY A 42 11.21 -9.28 -2.42
C GLY A 42 10.14 -9.19 -3.51
N ASP A 43 8.86 -9.15 -3.16
CA ASP A 43 7.79 -8.93 -4.13
C ASP A 43 7.78 -7.48 -4.61
N GLU A 44 7.51 -7.29 -5.91
CA GLU A 44 7.44 -5.97 -6.53
C GLU A 44 6.00 -5.42 -6.55
N ILE A 45 5.88 -4.09 -6.42
CA ILE A 45 4.59 -3.38 -6.44
C ILE A 45 4.65 -2.24 -7.47
N GLY A 46 3.63 -2.16 -8.33
CA GLY A 46 3.42 -1.03 -9.23
C GLY A 46 2.46 -0.01 -8.62
N ILE A 47 2.76 1.28 -8.79
CA ILE A 47 1.85 2.38 -8.44
C ILE A 47 1.66 3.21 -9.70
N TYR A 48 0.41 3.38 -10.12
CA TYR A 48 -0.01 4.12 -11.30
C TYR A 48 -0.98 5.24 -10.91
#